data_AF-A0AA89BJL0-F1
#
_entry.id   AF-A0AA89BJL0-F1
#
_cell.length_a   1.000
_cell.length_b   1.000
_cell.length_c   1.000
_cell.angle_alpha   90.00
_cell.angle_beta   90.00
_cell.angle_gamma   90.00
#
_symmetry.space_group_name_H-M   'P 1'
#
loop_
_entity.id
_entity.type
_entity.pdbx_description
1 polymer ?
#
loop_
_entity_poly.entity_id
_entity_poly.type
_entity_poly.pdbx_seq_one_letter_code
_entity_poly.pdbx_strand_id
1 'polypeptide(L)'
;MTEKGVVFPDGNELNVDAVIFCTGYRYTFPYLKDGLINITENRIIPLYKHIVHMKYPNLVFPGVPQPYAYFPFLHQTAKFAVRVIDGRIKLPSEQEMVEESADDYKSRIQEGFKPKYAHFVLHHMWDLDKELSKLGQFEDLPPVLEKLLEDILDERKMNITHAHELNYQITGSNSYRILNPDGSKSRKTYATK
;
A
#
# COMPACT_ATOMS: atom_id res chain seq x y z
N MET A 1 -31.33 -6.07 -7.99
CA MET A 1 -32.06 -5.56 -6.80
C MET A 1 -33.52 -5.49 -7.18
N THR A 2 -34.41 -5.81 -6.26
CA THR A 2 -35.86 -5.64 -6.40
C THR A 2 -36.29 -4.41 -5.59
N GLU A 3 -37.59 -4.10 -5.57
CA GLU A 3 -38.12 -3.00 -4.76
C GLU A 3 -37.86 -3.19 -3.25
N LYS A 4 -37.83 -4.44 -2.77
CA LYS A 4 -37.71 -4.79 -1.33
C LYS A 4 -36.46 -5.58 -0.97
N GLY A 5 -35.57 -5.86 -1.92
CA GLY A 5 -34.56 -6.87 -1.73
C GLY A 5 -33.46 -6.97 -2.79
N VAL A 6 -32.72 -8.07 -2.69
CA VAL A 6 -31.64 -8.45 -3.59
C VAL A 6 -31.88 -9.84 -4.15
N VAL A 7 -31.57 -10.03 -5.44
CA VAL A 7 -31.54 -11.36 -6.08
C VAL A 7 -30.08 -11.68 -6.33
N PHE A 8 -29.62 -12.80 -5.80
CA PHE A 8 -28.24 -13.28 -5.94
C PHE A 8 -28.05 -14.03 -7.27
N PRO A 9 -26.79 -14.22 -7.73
CA PRO A 9 -26.52 -14.88 -9.02
C PRO A 9 -27.04 -16.33 -9.12
N ASP A 10 -27.30 -16.99 -8.00
CA ASP A 10 -27.90 -18.32 -7.93
C ASP A 10 -29.45 -18.30 -8.03
N GLY A 11 -30.05 -17.12 -8.14
CA GLY A 11 -31.50 -16.91 -8.23
C GLY A 11 -32.20 -16.75 -6.88
N ASN A 12 -31.49 -16.90 -5.76
CA ASN A 12 -32.08 -16.70 -4.43
C ASN A 12 -32.41 -15.22 -4.20
N GLU A 13 -33.58 -14.95 -3.61
CA GLU A 13 -34.02 -13.60 -3.24
C GLU A 13 -34.01 -13.41 -1.72
N LEU A 14 -33.56 -12.23 -1.28
CA LEU A 14 -33.56 -11.83 0.12
C LEU A 14 -34.09 -10.40 0.26
N ASN A 15 -35.12 -10.22 1.08
CA ASN A 15 -35.59 -8.89 1.47
C ASN A 15 -34.57 -8.22 2.39
N VAL A 16 -34.25 -6.96 2.13
CA VAL A 16 -33.30 -6.18 2.93
C VAL A 16 -33.79 -4.74 3.10
N ASP A 17 -33.56 -4.16 4.28
CA ASP A 17 -33.91 -2.76 4.55
C ASP A 17 -32.85 -1.78 4.05
N ALA A 18 -31.60 -2.23 3.92
CA ALA A 18 -30.48 -1.41 3.48
C ALA A 18 -29.44 -2.22 2.70
N VAL A 19 -28.78 -1.54 1.75
CA VAL A 19 -27.61 -2.06 1.04
C VAL A 19 -26.44 -1.11 1.27
N ILE A 20 -25.31 -1.66 1.71
CA ILE A 20 -24.08 -0.91 1.98
C ILE A 20 -23.02 -1.28 0.95
N PHE A 21 -22.57 -0.31 0.16
CA PHE A 21 -21.54 -0.52 -0.87
C PHE A 21 -20.14 -0.41 -0.28
N CYS A 22 -19.52 -1.55 -0.01
CA CYS A 22 -18.12 -1.65 0.42
C CYS A 22 -17.16 -1.86 -0.79
N THR A 23 -17.38 -1.14 -1.90
CA THR A 23 -16.71 -1.38 -3.20
C THR A 23 -15.38 -0.63 -3.39
N GLY A 24 -14.88 0.02 -2.34
CA GLY A 24 -13.65 0.82 -2.36
C GLY A 24 -13.84 2.22 -2.95
N TYR A 25 -12.72 2.86 -3.29
CA TYR A 25 -12.66 4.26 -3.71
C TYR A 25 -11.95 4.42 -5.07
N ARG A 26 -12.06 5.62 -5.65
CA ARG A 26 -11.36 6.01 -6.88
C ARG A 26 -10.48 7.23 -6.61
N TYR A 27 -9.31 7.28 -7.21
CA TYR A 27 -8.47 8.48 -7.22
C TYR A 27 -9.18 9.61 -7.97
N THR A 28 -9.29 10.76 -7.32
CA THR A 28 -9.82 11.99 -7.90
C THR A 28 -9.00 13.17 -7.37
N PHE A 29 -8.56 14.05 -8.28
CA PHE A 29 -7.79 15.24 -7.95
C PHE A 29 -8.42 16.45 -8.65
N PRO A 30 -9.61 16.90 -8.21
CA PRO A 30 -10.41 17.90 -8.94
C PRO A 30 -9.76 19.29 -9.00
N TYR A 31 -8.70 19.50 -8.23
CA TYR A 31 -7.92 20.73 -8.18
C TYR A 31 -6.72 20.74 -9.13
N LEU A 32 -6.37 19.60 -9.76
CA LEU A 32 -5.29 19.54 -10.74
C LEU A 32 -5.83 19.88 -12.14
N LYS A 33 -5.04 20.62 -12.91
CA LYS A 33 -5.37 20.95 -14.30
C LYS A 33 -5.38 19.68 -15.16
N ASP A 34 -6.33 19.62 -16.09
CA ASP A 34 -6.43 18.56 -17.10
C ASP A 34 -5.10 18.35 -17.84
N GLY A 35 -4.75 17.08 -18.05
CA GLY A 35 -3.53 16.67 -18.74
C GLY A 35 -2.25 16.69 -17.90
N LEU A 36 -2.30 17.17 -16.65
CA LEU A 36 -1.15 17.07 -15.74
C LEU A 36 -0.94 15.64 -15.27
N ILE A 37 -2.02 14.93 -14.97
CA ILE A 37 -2.01 13.48 -14.72
C ILE A 37 -3.14 12.86 -15.52
N ASN A 38 -3.03 11.56 -15.79
CA ASN A 38 -4.11 10.77 -16.36
C ASN A 38 -4.47 9.64 -15.40
N ILE A 39 -5.77 9.45 -15.18
CA ILE A 39 -6.30 8.42 -14.28
C ILE A 39 -7.18 7.48 -15.10
N THR A 40 -6.65 6.30 -15.40
CA THR A 40 -7.37 5.26 -16.16
C THR A 40 -7.44 4.01 -15.32
N GLU A 41 -8.64 3.47 -15.13
CA GLU A 41 -8.88 2.30 -14.26
C GLU A 41 -8.24 2.45 -12.88
N ASN A 42 -8.31 3.63 -12.24
CA ASN A 42 -7.70 3.89 -10.93
C ASN A 42 -6.15 3.82 -10.90
N ARG A 43 -5.49 3.83 -12.06
CA ARG A 43 -4.04 4.02 -12.20
C ARG A 43 -3.75 5.46 -12.60
N ILE A 44 -2.83 6.10 -11.88
CA ILE A 44 -2.34 7.46 -12.10
C ILE A 44 -1.00 7.40 -12.83
N ILE A 45 -0.90 8.15 -13.94
CA ILE A 45 0.34 8.33 -14.71
C ILE A 45 0.53 9.83 -15.03
N PRO A 46 1.76 10.31 -15.30
CA PRO A 46 3.05 9.60 -15.29
C PRO A 46 3.79 9.77 -13.95
N LEU A 47 3.76 8.73 -13.10
CA LEU A 47 4.39 8.74 -11.78
C LEU A 47 5.60 7.80 -11.71
N TYR A 48 6.77 8.33 -11.34
CA TYR A 48 7.94 7.54 -10.97
C TYR A 48 7.82 7.03 -9.54
N LYS A 49 8.08 5.73 -9.32
CA LYS A 49 7.91 5.02 -8.04
C LYS A 49 6.55 5.28 -7.38
N HIS A 50 5.51 5.52 -8.19
CA HIS A 50 4.17 5.92 -7.77
C HIS A 50 4.07 7.26 -6.98
N ILE A 51 5.16 8.00 -6.81
CA ILE A 51 5.24 9.16 -5.92
C ILE A 51 5.48 10.44 -6.71
N VAL A 52 6.44 10.46 -7.63
CA VAL A 52 6.93 11.71 -8.23
C VAL A 52 6.42 11.86 -9.65
N HIS A 53 5.90 13.03 -10.01
CA HIS A 53 5.57 13.29 -11.41
C HIS A 53 6.84 13.39 -12.28
N MET A 54 6.94 12.55 -13.32
CA MET A 54 8.18 12.37 -14.10
C MET A 54 8.70 13.66 -14.74
N LYS A 55 7.81 14.51 -15.25
CA LYS A 55 8.15 15.80 -15.88
C LYS A 55 8.27 16.97 -14.90
N TYR A 56 7.66 16.85 -13.72
CA TYR A 56 7.52 17.94 -12.75
C TYR A 56 7.90 17.42 -11.36
N PRO A 57 9.20 17.27 -11.04
CA PRO A 57 9.64 16.61 -9.80
C PRO A 57 9.20 17.30 -8.51
N ASN A 58 8.74 18.55 -8.58
CA ASN A 58 8.13 19.27 -7.47
C ASN A 58 6.65 18.94 -7.23
N LEU A 59 6.02 18.14 -8.10
CA LEU A 59 4.68 17.59 -7.94
C LEU A 59 4.79 16.13 -7.49
N VAL A 60 4.36 15.88 -6.25
CA VAL A 60 4.51 14.58 -5.58
C VAL A 60 3.20 14.09 -4.95
N PHE A 61 3.05 12.78 -4.86
CA PHE A 61 1.88 12.05 -4.38
C PHE A 61 2.29 10.98 -3.36
N PRO A 62 2.82 11.34 -2.18
CA PRO A 62 3.39 10.38 -1.22
C PRO A 62 2.36 9.37 -0.69
N GLY A 63 1.07 9.69 -0.77
CA GLY A 63 -0.03 8.81 -0.36
C GLY A 63 -0.63 7.94 -1.47
N VAL A 64 -0.07 7.90 -2.68
CA VAL A 64 -0.57 7.03 -3.77
C VAL A 64 -0.12 5.56 -3.64
N PRO A 65 1.16 5.23 -3.37
CA PRO A 65 1.53 3.84 -3.11
C PRO A 65 0.97 3.42 -1.75
N GLN A 66 -0.21 2.79 -1.75
CA GLN A 66 -0.90 2.41 -0.52
C GLN A 66 -0.98 0.89 -0.37
N PRO A 67 -0.37 0.33 0.68
CA PRO A 67 -0.63 -1.04 1.11
C PRO A 67 -1.90 -1.09 1.97
N TYR A 68 -2.08 -0.09 2.85
CA TYR A 68 -3.23 0.35 3.67
C TYR A 68 -2.81 1.71 4.29
N ALA A 69 -3.49 2.19 5.35
CA ALA A 69 -3.01 3.31 6.19
C ALA A 69 -1.81 2.90 7.08
N TYR A 70 -0.69 2.48 6.47
CA TYR A 70 0.53 2.05 7.16
C TYR A 70 1.53 3.20 7.27
N PHE A 71 1.52 3.88 8.42
CA PHE A 71 2.28 5.11 8.63
C PHE A 71 3.80 4.98 8.48
N PRO A 72 4.47 3.88 8.89
CA PRO A 72 5.92 3.77 8.70
C PRO A 72 6.33 3.90 7.24
N PHE A 73 5.61 3.24 6.33
CA PHE A 73 5.90 3.36 4.90
C PHE A 73 5.51 4.73 4.33
N LEU A 74 4.37 5.30 4.73
CA LEU A 74 4.00 6.67 4.34
C LEU A 74 5.06 7.70 4.77
N HIS A 75 5.77 7.46 5.87
CA HIS A 75 6.89 8.28 6.28
C HIS A 75 8.09 8.12 5.33
N GLN A 76 8.40 6.91 4.85
CA GLN A 76 9.46 6.68 3.85
C GLN A 76 9.15 7.42 2.54
N THR A 77 7.90 7.34 2.06
CA THR A 77 7.49 8.03 0.83
C THR A 77 7.54 9.56 1.00
N ALA A 78 7.21 10.08 2.18
CA ALA A 78 7.36 11.50 2.50
C ALA A 78 8.83 11.95 2.55
N LYS A 79 9.72 11.17 3.21
CA LYS A 79 11.17 11.45 3.21
C LYS A 79 11.73 11.52 1.79
N PHE A 80 11.36 10.55 0.96
CA PHE A 80 11.75 10.52 -0.44
C PHE A 80 11.26 11.76 -1.19
N ALA A 81 9.96 12.08 -1.10
CA ALA A 81 9.36 13.23 -1.75
C ALA A 81 10.04 14.56 -1.37
N VAL A 82 10.32 14.78 -0.08
CA VAL A 82 11.01 15.99 0.40
C VAL A 82 12.43 16.08 -0.19
N ARG A 83 13.18 14.98 -0.23
CA ARG A 83 14.54 14.98 -0.77
C ARG A 83 14.58 15.16 -2.29
N VAL A 84 13.56 14.71 -3.01
CA VAL A 84 13.38 15.03 -4.44
C VAL A 84 13.13 16.52 -4.63
N ILE A 85 12.17 17.09 -3.88
CA ILE A 85 11.82 18.52 -3.98
C ILE A 85 13.02 19.41 -3.64
N ASP A 86 13.81 19.03 -2.64
CA ASP A 86 15.03 19.75 -2.20
C ASP A 86 16.24 19.51 -3.13
N GLY A 87 16.08 18.73 -4.21
CA GLY A 87 17.15 18.46 -5.17
C GLY A 87 18.30 17.60 -4.64
N ARG A 88 18.13 16.94 -3.48
CA ARG A 88 19.14 16.04 -2.90
C ARG A 88 19.19 14.68 -3.59
N ILE A 89 18.13 14.33 -4.32
CA ILE A 89 18.05 13.11 -5.11
C ILE A 89 18.18 13.48 -6.58
N LYS A 90 19.21 12.95 -7.23
CA LYS A 90 19.28 12.97 -8.69
C LYS A 90 18.39 11.85 -9.24
N LEU A 91 17.22 12.24 -9.75
CA LEU A 91 16.34 11.29 -10.43
C LEU A 91 17.00 10.76 -11.72
N PRO A 92 16.63 9.54 -12.17
CA PRO A 92 16.97 9.07 -13.51
C PRO A 92 16.42 10.00 -14.59
N SER A 93 16.87 9.79 -15.83
CA SER A 93 16.29 10.48 -16.99
C SER A 93 14.80 10.16 -17.14
N GLU A 94 14.06 11.03 -17.84
CA GLU A 94 12.64 10.81 -18.10
C GLU A 94 12.38 9.47 -18.80
N GLN A 95 13.25 9.09 -19.74
CA GLN A 95 13.15 7.81 -20.45
C GLN A 95 13.32 6.62 -19.49
N GLU A 96 14.35 6.63 -18.64
CA GLU A 96 14.57 5.56 -17.65
C GLU A 96 13.38 5.43 -16.68
N MET A 97 12.83 6.56 -16.20
CA MET A 97 11.66 6.54 -15.32
C MET A 97 10.41 5.97 -16.01
N VAL A 98 10.23 6.25 -17.31
CA VAL A 98 9.11 5.72 -18.11
C VAL A 98 9.26 4.22 -18.33
N GLU A 99 10.44 3.76 -18.72
CA GLU A 99 10.76 2.35 -18.94
C GLU A 99 10.54 1.55 -17.65
N GLU A 100 11.11 2.02 -16.53
CA GLU A 100 10.97 1.36 -15.23
C GLU A 100 9.51 1.32 -14.73
N SER A 101 8.74 2.39 -14.92
CA SER A 101 7.32 2.40 -14.55
C SER A 101 6.47 1.49 -15.44
N ALA A 102 6.84 1.33 -16.71
CA ALA A 102 6.18 0.40 -17.63
C ALA A 102 6.48 -1.05 -17.25
N ASP A 103 7.73 -1.35 -16.87
CA ASP A 103 8.16 -2.67 -16.44
C ASP A 103 7.52 -3.08 -15.09
N ASP A 104 7.48 -2.18 -14.09
CA ASP A 104 6.74 -2.41 -12.84
C ASP A 104 5.26 -2.74 -13.13
N TYR A 105 4.60 -1.93 -13.96
CA TYR A 105 3.21 -2.18 -14.30
C TYR A 105 3.01 -3.52 -15.00
N LYS A 106 3.89 -3.87 -15.93
CA LYS A 106 3.85 -5.16 -16.64
C LYS A 106 4.04 -6.34 -15.68
N SER A 107 4.98 -6.24 -14.74
CA SER A 107 5.20 -7.29 -13.71
C SER A 107 3.94 -7.49 -12.88
N ARG A 108 3.30 -6.41 -12.41
CA ARG A 108 2.06 -6.49 -11.63
C ARG A 108 0.94 -7.19 -12.39
N ILE A 109 0.77 -6.91 -13.68
CA ILE A 109 -0.22 -7.61 -14.50
C ILE A 109 0.12 -9.11 -14.63
N GLN A 110 1.40 -9.46 -14.80
CA GLN A 110 1.85 -10.87 -14.87
C GLN A 110 1.65 -11.61 -13.55
N GLU A 111 1.75 -10.92 -12.42
CA GLU A 111 1.45 -11.44 -11.08
C GLU A 111 -0.08 -11.57 -10.81
N GLY A 112 -0.92 -11.12 -11.75
CA GLY A 112 -2.37 -11.25 -11.69
C GLY A 112 -3.10 -10.06 -11.05
N PHE A 113 -2.43 -8.94 -10.81
CA PHE A 113 -3.10 -7.72 -10.36
C PHE A 113 -4.03 -7.17 -11.44
N LYS A 114 -5.23 -6.75 -11.04
CA LYS A 114 -6.11 -5.96 -11.92
C LYS A 114 -5.56 -4.53 -12.06
N PRO A 115 -5.78 -3.84 -13.21
CA PRO A 115 -5.30 -2.47 -13.42
C PRO A 115 -5.62 -1.49 -12.28
N LYS A 116 -6.79 -1.62 -11.65
CA LYS A 116 -7.21 -0.81 -10.49
C LYS A 116 -6.38 -0.94 -9.22
N TYR A 117 -5.49 -1.92 -9.17
CA TYR A 117 -4.55 -2.15 -8.08
C TYR A 117 -3.09 -1.82 -8.49
N ALA A 118 -2.88 -1.06 -9.56
CA ALA A 118 -1.55 -0.67 -10.02
C ALA A 118 -0.69 0.06 -8.97
N HIS A 119 -1.32 0.70 -7.99
CA HIS A 119 -0.63 1.39 -6.87
C HIS A 119 -0.76 0.66 -5.53
N PHE A 120 -1.31 -0.57 -5.53
CA PHE A 120 -1.40 -1.37 -4.33
C PHE A 120 -0.05 -2.03 -4.08
N VAL A 121 0.59 -1.70 -2.95
CA VAL A 121 1.98 -2.07 -2.71
C VAL A 121 2.19 -3.02 -1.54
N LEU A 122 1.15 -3.60 -0.92
CA LEU A 122 1.32 -4.41 0.30
C LEU A 122 2.45 -5.45 0.21
N HIS A 123 2.53 -6.19 -0.89
CA HIS A 123 3.56 -7.22 -1.10
C HIS A 123 4.87 -6.68 -1.68
N HIS A 124 4.87 -5.45 -2.22
CA HIS A 124 6.05 -4.80 -2.84
C HIS A 124 6.64 -3.69 -1.96
N MET A 125 6.00 -3.39 -0.83
CA MET A 125 6.28 -2.21 -0.01
C MET A 125 7.71 -2.23 0.52
N TRP A 126 8.20 -3.41 0.91
CA TRP A 126 9.54 -3.57 1.49
C TRP A 126 10.65 -3.40 0.47
N ASP A 127 10.44 -3.86 -0.77
CA ASP A 127 11.42 -3.65 -1.84
C ASP A 127 11.39 -2.21 -2.32
N LEU A 128 10.20 -1.63 -2.46
CA LEU A 128 10.04 -0.21 -2.75
C LEU A 128 10.69 0.65 -1.65
N ASP A 129 10.52 0.31 -0.37
CA ASP A 129 11.20 0.99 0.74
C ASP A 129 12.73 0.99 0.58
N LYS A 130 13.34 -0.17 0.31
CA LYS A 130 14.79 -0.28 0.08
C LYS A 130 15.26 0.58 -1.09
N GLU A 131 14.49 0.60 -2.18
CA GLU A 131 14.79 1.43 -3.35
C GLU A 131 14.71 2.93 -3.02
N LEU A 132 13.65 3.37 -2.35
CA LEU A 132 13.46 4.77 -1.95
C LEU A 132 14.55 5.20 -0.96
N SER A 133 14.90 4.33 -0.02
CA SER A 133 15.94 4.56 0.99
C SER A 133 17.32 4.65 0.37
N LYS A 134 17.64 3.76 -0.58
CA LYS A 134 18.89 3.80 -1.35
C LYS A 134 19.01 5.05 -2.21
N LEU A 135 17.99 5.36 -3.02
CA LEU A 135 17.97 6.57 -3.86
C LEU A 135 18.00 7.83 -3.01
N GLY A 136 17.26 7.80 -1.91
CA GLY A 136 17.12 8.89 -0.98
C GLY A 136 18.31 9.10 -0.06
N GLN A 137 19.17 8.10 0.15
CA GLN A 137 20.25 8.08 1.14
C GLN A 137 19.75 8.19 2.59
N PHE A 138 18.67 7.47 2.94
CA PHE A 138 18.18 7.34 4.31
C PHE A 138 18.04 5.88 4.71
N GLU A 139 17.83 5.63 6.00
CA GLU A 139 17.67 4.28 6.52
C GLU A 139 16.33 3.65 6.08
N ASP A 140 16.44 2.38 5.70
CA ASP A 140 15.32 1.46 5.46
C ASP A 140 14.46 1.32 6.72
N LEU A 141 13.24 0.80 6.55
CA LEU A 141 12.42 0.43 7.69
C LEU A 141 13.06 -0.72 8.49
N PRO A 142 13.00 -0.68 9.84
CA PRO A 142 13.51 -1.76 10.67
C PRO A 142 12.84 -3.11 10.34
N PRO A 143 13.59 -4.22 10.23
CA PRO A 143 13.04 -5.54 9.90
C PRO A 143 11.94 -6.04 10.86
N VAL A 144 11.94 -5.56 12.12
CA VAL A 144 10.86 -5.88 13.07
C VAL A 144 9.48 -5.44 12.57
N LEU A 145 9.40 -4.35 11.80
CA LEU A 145 8.14 -3.82 11.29
C LEU A 145 7.51 -4.73 10.23
N GLU A 146 8.34 -5.38 9.41
CA GLU A 146 7.91 -6.39 8.45
C GLU A 146 7.34 -7.62 9.15
N LYS A 147 8.11 -8.21 10.06
CA LYS A 147 7.68 -9.37 10.85
C LYS A 147 6.39 -9.11 11.62
N LEU A 148 6.29 -7.93 12.24
CA LEU A 148 5.12 -7.53 13.00
C LEU A 148 3.90 -7.37 12.09
N LEU A 149 4.05 -6.74 10.92
CA LEU A 149 2.94 -6.58 9.98
C LEU A 149 2.47 -7.93 9.44
N GLU A 150 3.39 -8.83 9.09
CA GLU A 150 3.05 -10.19 8.64
C GLU A 150 2.22 -10.96 9.67
N ASP A 151 2.64 -10.94 10.94
CA ASP A 151 1.92 -11.62 12.01
C ASP A 151 0.55 -10.99 12.28
N ILE A 152 0.44 -9.65 12.24
CA ILE A 152 -0.86 -8.95 12.34
C ILE A 152 -1.78 -9.34 11.18
N LEU A 153 -1.26 -9.46 9.96
CA LEU A 153 -2.06 -9.84 8.79
C LEU A 153 -2.50 -11.31 8.87
N ASP A 154 -1.61 -12.21 9.31
CA ASP A 154 -1.93 -13.61 9.56
C ASP A 154 -3.00 -13.74 10.65
N GLU A 155 -2.87 -13.03 11.78
CA GLU A 155 -3.87 -13.06 12.85
C GLU A 155 -5.21 -12.50 12.37
N ARG A 156 -5.22 -11.36 11.67
CA ARG A 156 -6.46 -10.78 11.10
C ARG A 156 -7.18 -11.74 10.18
N LYS A 157 -6.43 -12.53 9.40
CA LYS A 157 -6.99 -13.55 8.51
C LYS A 157 -7.60 -14.72 9.30
N MET A 158 -6.93 -15.18 10.36
CA MET A 158 -7.32 -16.36 11.13
C MET A 158 -8.34 -16.05 12.24
N ASN A 159 -8.40 -14.81 12.70
CA ASN A 159 -9.10 -14.40 13.91
C ASN A 159 -9.74 -13.01 13.79
N ILE A 160 -10.43 -12.74 12.68
CA ILE A 160 -10.92 -11.41 12.32
C ILE A 160 -11.72 -10.71 13.43
N THR A 161 -12.43 -11.45 14.29
CA THR A 161 -13.24 -10.89 15.38
C THR A 161 -12.41 -10.49 16.60
N HIS A 162 -11.25 -11.11 16.85
CA HIS A 162 -10.45 -10.91 18.07
C HIS A 162 -9.01 -10.46 17.80
N ALA A 163 -8.57 -10.37 16.54
CA ALA A 163 -7.21 -9.96 16.19
C ALA A 163 -6.81 -8.58 16.76
N HIS A 164 -7.80 -7.71 17.01
CA HIS A 164 -7.62 -6.39 17.59
C HIS A 164 -7.32 -6.41 19.11
N GLU A 165 -7.54 -7.54 19.78
CA GLU A 165 -7.29 -7.70 21.21
C GLU A 165 -5.82 -7.99 21.51
N LEU A 166 -5.05 -8.44 20.51
CA LEU A 166 -3.63 -8.73 20.67
C LEU A 166 -2.81 -7.45 20.82
N ASN A 167 -1.95 -7.43 21.84
CA ASN A 167 -1.04 -6.33 22.12
C ASN A 167 0.39 -6.78 21.82
N TYR A 168 1.11 -5.92 21.11
CA TYR A 168 2.48 -6.18 20.67
C TYR A 168 3.44 -5.17 21.30
N GLN A 169 4.64 -5.63 21.64
CA GLN A 169 5.73 -4.77 22.08
C GLN A 169 6.97 -5.06 21.23
N ILE A 170 7.50 -4.03 20.57
CA ILE A 170 8.81 -4.09 19.91
C ILE A 170 9.89 -4.17 21.00
N THR A 171 10.75 -5.17 20.91
CA THR A 171 11.83 -5.44 21.89
C THR A 171 13.22 -5.22 21.32
N GLY A 172 13.34 -5.02 20.00
CA GLY A 172 14.59 -4.70 19.33
C GLY A 172 14.38 -4.39 17.85
N SER A 173 15.47 -4.12 17.13
CA SER A 173 15.43 -3.81 15.68
C SER A 173 14.89 -4.95 14.81
N ASN A 174 14.89 -6.19 15.33
CA ASN A 174 14.48 -7.38 14.60
C ASN A 174 13.60 -8.34 15.43
N SER A 175 13.05 -7.87 16.56
CA SER A 175 12.28 -8.69 17.50
C SER A 175 11.13 -7.93 18.15
N TYR A 176 10.04 -8.65 18.40
CA TYR A 176 8.87 -8.19 19.13
C TYR A 176 8.32 -9.34 19.97
N ARG A 177 7.42 -9.04 20.91
CA ARG A 177 6.66 -10.03 21.68
C ARG A 177 5.18 -9.68 21.73
N ILE A 178 4.34 -10.70 21.86
CA ILE A 178 2.91 -10.57 22.12
C ILE A 178 2.71 -10.55 23.64
N LEU A 179 2.03 -9.55 24.17
CA LEU A 179 1.83 -9.37 25.61
C LEU A 179 0.71 -10.26 26.16
N ASN A 180 -0.30 -10.58 25.35
CA ASN A 180 -1.43 -11.43 25.70
C ASN A 180 -1.65 -12.54 24.64
N PRO A 181 -0.80 -13.59 24.63
CA PRO A 181 -0.75 -14.57 23.55
C PRO A 181 -1.92 -15.57 23.55
N ASP A 182 -2.66 -15.72 24.65
CA ASP A 182 -3.68 -16.78 24.81
C ASP A 182 -4.82 -16.70 23.80
N GLY A 183 -5.03 -15.54 23.17
CA GLY A 183 -6.03 -15.32 22.11
C GLY A 183 -5.51 -15.45 20.67
N SER A 184 -4.19 -15.66 20.47
CA SER A 184 -3.60 -15.71 19.13
C SER A 184 -3.83 -17.04 18.43
N LYS A 185 -4.18 -16.97 17.14
CA LYS A 185 -4.31 -18.11 16.24
C LYS A 185 -3.13 -18.24 15.27
N SER A 186 -2.39 -17.17 14.99
CA SER A 186 -1.12 -17.23 14.25
C SER A 186 0.04 -17.45 15.22
N ARG A 187 0.30 -18.68 15.65
CA ARG A 187 1.48 -18.96 16.51
C ARG A 187 2.79 -18.86 15.71
N LYS A 188 3.25 -17.64 15.41
CA LYS A 188 4.61 -17.30 14.96
C LYS A 188 5.24 -16.33 15.98
N THR A 189 5.69 -16.83 17.13
CA THR A 189 6.37 -15.99 18.12
C THR A 189 7.86 -15.83 17.76
N TYR A 190 8.23 -14.67 17.20
CA TYR A 190 9.63 -14.29 16.98
C TYR A 190 10.27 -13.73 18.25
N ALA A 191 10.28 -14.52 19.33
CA ALA A 191 11.04 -14.18 20.53
C ALA A 191 12.49 -14.67 20.38
N THR A 192 13.42 -13.77 20.07
CA THR A 192 14.82 -14.02 20.44
C THR A 192 14.91 -13.96 21.97
N LYS A 193 15.19 -15.11 22.58
CA LYS A 193 15.63 -15.21 23.98
C LYS A 193 16.88 -14.36 24.22
#